data_AF-A0A1I4LDU6-F1
#
_entry.id   AF-A0A1I4LDU6-F1
#
_cell.length_a   1.000
_cell.length_b   1.000
_cell.length_c   1.000
_cell.angle_alpha   90.00
_cell.angle_beta   90.00
_cell.angle_gamma   90.00
#
_symmetry.space_group_name_H-M   'P 1'
#
loop_
_entity.id
_entity.type
_entity.pdbx_description
1 polymer ?
#
loop_
_entity_poly.entity_id
_entity_poly.type
_entity_poly.pdbx_seq_one_letter_code
_entity_poly.pdbx_strand_id
1 'polypeptide(L)' 'MKPLYAALCIAGITLAACGQQEEPTPVYMQPNFDKRGNASCDMGYTLITTESGSVACAPAS' A
#
# COMPACT_ATOMS: atom_id res chain seq x y z
N MET A 1 4.28 20.78 43.11
CA MET A 1 3.99 19.70 42.14
C MET A 1 3.14 20.28 41.01
N LYS A 2 3.67 20.50 39.80
CA LYS A 2 2.85 20.93 38.63
C LYS A 2 3.46 20.87 37.20
N PRO A 3 4.74 20.52 36.92
CA PRO A 3 5.19 20.48 35.52
C PRO A 3 5.15 19.07 34.88
N LEU A 4 4.48 18.10 35.50
CA LEU A 4 4.46 16.71 35.00
C LEU A 4 3.39 16.44 33.95
N TYR A 5 2.34 17.27 33.85
CA TYR A 5 1.22 17.02 32.93
C TYR A 5 1.49 17.49 31.48
N ALA A 6 2.36 18.47 31.27
CA ALA A 6 2.62 19.00 29.93
C ALA A 6 3.44 18.04 29.05
N ALA A 7 4.28 17.19 29.66
CA ALA A 7 5.13 16.25 28.92
C ALA A 7 4.35 15.05 28.34
N LEU A 8 3.25 14.65 28.98
CA LEU A 8 2.42 13.52 28.55
C LEU A 8 1.62 13.81 27.28
N CYS A 9 1.20 15.07 27.07
CA CYS A 9 0.42 15.43 25.88
C CYS A 9 1.25 15.42 24.60
N ILE A 10 2.54 15.74 24.67
CA ILE A 10 3.41 15.82 23.47
C ILE A 10 3.75 14.41 22.97
N ALA A 11 3.97 13.46 23.88
CA ALA A 11 4.26 12.06 23.52
C ALA A 11 3.07 11.35 22.85
N GLY A 12 1.82 11.76 23.15
CA GLY A 12 0.62 11.21 22.53
C GLY A 12 0.43 11.63 21.07
N ILE A 13 0.81 12.86 20.72
CA ILE A 13 0.62 13.40 19.36
C ILE A 13 1.65 12.80 18.38
N THR A 14 2.86 12.51 18.86
CA THR A 14 3.90 11.88 18.01
C THR A 14 3.60 10.41 17.69
N LEU A 15 2.91 9.67 18.57
CA LEU A 15 2.53 8.28 18.28
C LEU A 15 1.39 8.17 17.27
N ALA A 16 0.44 9.11 17.28
CA ALA A 16 -0.67 9.14 16.31
C ALA A 16 -0.17 9.43 14.88
N ALA A 17 0.90 10.21 14.74
CA ALA A 17 1.48 10.57 13.44
C ALA A 17 2.22 9.41 12.73
N CYS A 18 2.60 8.35 13.45
CA CYS A 18 3.17 7.14 12.83
C CYS A 18 2.14 6.05 12.54
N GLY A 19 0.88 6.21 12.98
CA GLY A 19 -0.20 5.27 12.69
C GLY A 19 -0.92 5.54 11.36
N GLN A 20 -0.75 6.74 10.80
CA GLN A 20 -1.24 7.12 9.47
C GLN A 20 -0.18 6.84 8.41
N GLN A 21 0.38 5.64 8.40
CA GLN A 21 1.02 5.17 7.18
C GLN A 21 -0.10 4.68 6.29
N GLU A 22 -0.64 5.60 5.49
CA GLU A 22 -1.52 5.30 4.37
C GLU A 22 -0.91 4.07 3.68
N GLU A 23 -1.62 2.93 3.69
CA GLU A 23 -1.13 1.73 3.02
C GLU A 23 -0.75 2.16 1.60
N PRO A 24 0.51 1.96 1.17
CA PRO A 24 0.94 2.41 -0.14
C PRO A 24 -0.07 1.88 -1.13
N THR A 25 -0.78 2.77 -1.82
CA THR A 25 -1.76 2.33 -2.81
C THR A 25 -1.00 1.43 -3.78
N PRO A 26 -1.34 0.14 -3.87
CA PRO A 26 -0.54 -0.78 -4.66
C PRO A 26 -0.50 -0.23 -6.08
N VAL A 27 0.71 0.07 -6.56
CA VAL A 27 0.89 0.60 -7.92
C VAL A 27 0.59 -0.54 -8.87
N TYR A 28 -0.66 -0.56 -9.34
CA TYR A 28 -1.14 -1.50 -10.33
C TYR A 28 -0.56 -1.13 -11.70
N MET A 29 0.11 -2.10 -12.31
CA MET A 29 0.57 -1.99 -13.70
C MET A 29 -0.39 -2.70 -14.65
N GLN A 30 -0.43 -2.23 -15.88
CA GLN A 30 -1.19 -2.90 -16.93
C GLN A 30 -0.49 -4.22 -17.31
N PRO A 31 -1.21 -5.35 -17.32
CA PRO A 31 -0.65 -6.62 -17.76
C PRO A 31 -0.36 -6.61 -19.26
N ASN A 32 0.68 -7.33 -19.66
CA ASN A 32 0.99 -7.57 -21.05
C ASN A 32 0.19 -8.79 -21.53
N PHE A 33 -0.45 -8.67 -22.68
CA PHE A 33 -1.22 -9.74 -23.29
C PHE A 33 -0.50 -10.29 -24.51
N ASP A 34 -0.29 -11.59 -24.53
CA ASP A 34 0.17 -12.26 -25.75
C ASP A 34 -0.94 -12.29 -26.82
N LYS A 35 -0.60 -12.73 -28.03
CA LYS A 35 -1.57 -12.84 -29.14
C LYS A 35 -2.68 -13.88 -28.90
N ARG A 36 -2.56 -14.71 -27.87
CA ARG A 36 -3.55 -15.71 -27.46
C ARG A 36 -4.44 -15.19 -26.32
N GLY A 37 -4.18 -13.98 -25.81
CA GLY A 37 -4.92 -13.35 -24.72
C GLY A 37 -4.44 -13.75 -23.33
N ASN A 38 -3.29 -14.40 -23.18
CA ASN A 38 -2.74 -14.71 -21.86
C ASN A 38 -2.12 -13.44 -21.27
N ALA A 39 -2.55 -13.10 -20.05
CA ALA A 39 -1.98 -12.01 -19.28
C ALA A 39 -0.63 -12.45 -18.67
N SER A 40 0.31 -11.51 -18.58
CA SER A 40 1.61 -11.69 -17.94
C SER A 40 2.09 -10.36 -17.34
N CYS A 41 2.92 -10.44 -16.30
CA CYS A 41 3.52 -9.28 -15.65
C CYS A 41 5.04 -9.32 -15.80
N ASP A 42 5.66 -8.14 -15.72
CA ASP A 42 7.11 -8.02 -15.64
C ASP A 42 7.65 -8.62 -14.33
N MET A 43 8.96 -8.92 -14.31
CA MET A 43 9.61 -9.47 -13.12
C MET A 43 9.41 -8.57 -11.89
N GLY A 44 9.06 -9.19 -10.77
CA GLY A 44 8.76 -8.48 -9.53
C GLY A 44 7.29 -8.06 -9.40
N TYR A 45 6.43 -8.42 -10.36
CA TYR A 45 4.99 -8.22 -10.29
C TYR A 45 4.24 -9.54 -10.54
N THR A 46 3.11 -9.72 -9.87
CA THR A 46 2.21 -10.86 -10.02
C THR A 46 0.85 -10.41 -10.55
N LEU A 47 0.21 -11.28 -11.35
CA LEU A 47 -1.15 -11.06 -11.82
C LEU A 47 -2.12 -11.19 -10.67
N ILE A 48 -2.96 -10.17 -10.48
CA ILE A 48 -4.04 -10.18 -9.51
C ILE A 48 -5.32 -9.63 -10.14
N THR A 49 -6.45 -9.96 -9.51
CA THR A 49 -7.75 -9.38 -9.85
C THR A 49 -8.05 -8.28 -8.83
N THR A 50 -8.28 -7.05 -9.31
CA THR A 50 -8.68 -5.93 -8.46
C THR A 50 -10.10 -6.12 -7.93
N GLU A 51 -10.49 -5.36 -6.91
CA GLU A 51 -11.87 -5.37 -6.36
C GLU A 51 -12.92 -4.96 -7.41
N SER A 52 -12.51 -4.17 -8.41
CA SER A 52 -13.34 -3.81 -9.56
C SER A 52 -13.44 -4.91 -10.63
N GLY A 53 -12.83 -6.08 -10.41
CA GLY A 53 -12.84 -7.22 -11.33
C GLY A 53 -11.88 -7.10 -12.51
N SER A 54 -10.95 -6.15 -12.49
CA SER A 54 -9.96 -5.95 -13.56
C SER A 54 -8.71 -6.79 -13.30
N VAL A 55 -8.10 -7.34 -14.34
CA VAL A 55 -6.79 -8.01 -14.24
C VAL A 55 -5.71 -6.94 -14.24
N ALA A 56 -4.85 -6.96 -13.22
CA ALA A 56 -3.75 -6.02 -13.04
C ALA A 56 -2.48 -6.72 -12.55
N CYS A 57 -1.34 -6.06 -12.72
CA CYS A 57 -0.07 -6.50 -12.16
C CYS A 57 0.20 -5.74 -10.87
N ALA A 58 0.40 -6.45 -9.75
CA ALA A 58 0.77 -5.87 -8.47
C ALA A 58 2.15 -6.35 -8.02
N PRO A 59 2.89 -5.59 -7.20
CA PRO A 59 4.20 -6.01 -6.73
C PRO A 59 4.14 -7.40 -6.09
N ALA A 60 5.01 -8.30 -6.53
CA ALA A 60 5.19 -9.58 -5.88
C ALA A 60 5.76 -9.33 -4.48
N SER A 61 5.02 -9.75 -3.45
CA SER A 61 5.38 -9.58 -2.05
C SER A 61 6.60 -10.39 -1.65
#